data_AF-K9BFT2-F1
#
_entry.id   AF-K9BFT2-F1
#
_cell.length_a   1.000
_cell.length_b   1.000
_cell.length_c   1.000
_cell.angle_alpha   90.00
_cell.angle_beta   90.00
_cell.angle_gamma   90.00
#
_symmetry.space_group_name_H-M   'P 1'
#
loop_
_entity.id
_entity.type
_entity.pdbx_description
1 polymer ?
#
loop_
_entity_poly.entity_id
_entity_poly.type
_entity_poly.pdbx_seq_one_letter_code
_entity_poly.pdbx_strand_id
1 'polypeptide(L)' 'WGILKNELVHHCNYKTRDEAKADITEYIVLFYNQRRIQKSLDFKTPNQIAENFYRLAGACKLFCVSSIFYK' A
#
# COMPACT_ATOMS: atom_id res chain seq x y z
N TRP A 1 3.35 10.36 8.36
CA TRP A 1 4.05 9.64 7.29
C TRP A 1 5.43 9.09 7.69
N GLY A 2 6.04 9.54 8.79
CA GLY A 2 7.46 9.24 9.07
C GLY A 2 7.80 8.18 10.13
N ILE A 3 6.84 7.44 10.70
CA ILE A 3 7.14 6.55 11.84
C ILE A 3 7.01 5.07 11.44
N LEU A 4 5.84 4.66 10.95
CA LEU A 4 5.57 3.26 10.60
C LEU A 4 6.37 2.74 9.39
N LYS A 5 6.67 3.60 8.41
CA LYS A 5 7.49 3.22 7.24
C LYS A 5 8.97 3.06 7.60
N ASN A 6 9.41 3.76 8.64
CA ASN A 6 10.78 3.75 9.11
C ASN A 6 11.04 2.53 9.99
N GLU A 7 10.12 2.15 10.88
CA GLU A 7 10.27 0.96 11.73
C GLU A 7 10.51 -0.34 10.94
N LEU A 8 9.80 -0.57 9.84
CA LEU A 8 9.99 -1.76 8.98
C LEU A 8 11.33 -1.78 8.24
N VAL A 9 11.88 -0.61 7.91
CA VAL A 9 13.17 -0.51 7.21
C VAL A 9 14.34 -0.52 8.22
N HIS A 10 14.14 0.03 9.42
CA HIS A 10 15.22 0.17 10.42
C HIS A 10 15.50 -1.09 11.24
N HIS A 11 14.59 -2.08 11.26
CA HIS A 11 14.81 -3.35 11.97
C HIS A 11 15.27 -4.51 11.08
N CYS A 12 15.37 -4.30 9.77
CA CYS A 12 15.77 -5.34 8.81
C CYS A 12 17.08 -4.98 8.10
N ASN A 13 18.10 -5.83 8.27
CA ASN A 13 19.33 -5.77 7.46
C ASN A 13 19.14 -6.64 6.22
N TYR A 14 18.69 -6.03 5.12
CA TYR A 14 18.57 -6.72 3.84
C TYR A 14 19.94 -7.00 3.23
N LYS A 15 20.15 -8.20 2.70
CA LYS A 15 21.41 -8.56 2.02
C LYS A 15 21.46 -7.98 0.62
N THR A 16 20.30 -7.79 0.00
CA THR A 16 20.18 -7.26 -1.37
C THR A 16 19.06 -6.23 -1.48
N ARG A 17 19.19 -5.34 -2.46
CA ARG A 17 18.16 -4.33 -2.74
C ARG A 17 16.85 -4.95 -3.21
N ASP A 18 16.88 -6.10 -3.86
CA ASP A 18 15.68 -6.75 -4.38
C ASP A 18 14.88 -7.45 -3.28
N GLU A 19 15.57 -7.99 -2.27
CA GLU A 19 14.94 -8.46 -1.03
C GLU A 19 14.19 -7.33 -0.31
N ALA A 20 14.83 -6.17 -0.16
CA ALA A 20 14.18 -4.99 0.43
C ALA A 20 12.94 -4.54 -0.37
N LYS A 21 13.02 -4.56 -1.71
CA LYS A 21 11.87 -4.21 -2.56
C LYS A 21 10.72 -5.21 -2.44
N ALA A 22 11.03 -6.50 -2.36
CA ALA A 22 10.03 -7.54 -2.20
C ALA A 22 9.28 -7.37 -0.88
N ASP A 23 10.02 -7.19 0.22
CA ASP A 23 9.44 -7.04 1.57
C ASP A 23 8.62 -5.75 1.69
N ILE A 24 9.11 -4.62 1.15
CA ILE A 24 8.34 -3.37 1.08
C ILE A 24 7.05 -3.55 0.26
N THR A 25 7.14 -4.26 -0.87
CA THR A 25 5.98 -4.50 -1.74
C THR A 25 4.96 -5.38 -1.05
N GLU A 26 5.41 -6.44 -0.40
CA GLU A 26 4.57 -7.35 0.39
C GLU A 26 3.87 -6.58 1.52
N TYR A 27 4.62 -5.76 2.26
CA TYR A 27 4.05 -4.90 3.28
C TYR A 27 2.95 -3.97 2.73
N ILE A 28 3.21 -3.31 1.60
CA ILE A 28 2.23 -2.41 0.98
C ILE A 28 0.97 -3.17 0.57
N VAL A 29 1.12 -4.31 -0.09
CA VAL A 29 -0.02 -5.07 -0.66
C VAL A 29 -0.80 -5.82 0.41
N LEU A 30 -0.12 -6.49 1.33
CA LEU A 30 -0.75 -7.36 2.32
C LEU A 30 -1.22 -6.60 3.55
N PHE A 31 -0.46 -5.60 4.01
CA PHE A 31 -0.78 -4.91 5.26
C PHE A 31 -1.36 -3.53 4.99
N TYR A 32 -0.64 -2.67 4.28
CA TYR A 32 -1.04 -1.27 4.13
C TYR A 32 -2.37 -1.13 3.38
N ASN A 33 -2.44 -1.64 2.15
CA ASN A 33 -3.62 -1.47 1.30
C ASN A 33 -4.86 -2.18 1.84
N GLN A 34 -4.68 -3.27 2.59
CA GLN A 34 -5.77 -4.06 3.17
C GLN A 34 -6.28 -3.51 4.49
N ARG A 35 -5.39 -3.06 5.39
CA ARG A 35 -5.74 -2.74 6.78
C ARG A 35 -5.71 -1.25 7.11
N ARG A 36 -5.01 -0.43 6.32
CA ARG A 36 -4.87 1.00 6.64
C ARG A 36 -6.18 1.72 6.34
N ILE A 37 -6.82 2.21 7.39
CA ILE A 37 -7.95 3.12 7.28
C ILE A 37 -7.44 4.56 7.34
N GLN A 38 -7.90 5.42 6.43
CA GLN A 38 -7.53 6.83 6.41
C GLN A 38 -8.76 7.73 6.44
N LYS A 39 -8.69 8.79 7.25
CA LYS A 39 -9.74 9.82 7.33
C LYS A 39 -9.96 10.52 5.99
N SER A 40 -8.89 10.73 5.22
CA SER A 40 -8.96 11.30 3.86
C SER A 40 -9.65 10.39 2.83
N LEU A 41 -9.85 9.12 3.15
CA LEU A 41 -10.53 8.12 2.32
C LEU A 41 -11.90 7.74 2.92
N ASP A 42 -12.53 8.63 3.67
CA ASP A 42 -13.82 8.39 4.33
C ASP A 42 -13.82 7.14 5.21
N PHE A 43 -12.73 6.91 5.95
CA PHE A 43 -12.53 5.74 6.80
C PHE A 43 -12.57 4.39 6.04
N LYS A 44 -12.23 4.41 4.74
CA LYS A 44 -12.06 3.20 3.94
C LYS A 44 -10.58 2.87 3.76
N THR A 45 -10.33 1.62 3.40
CA THR A 45 -8.99 1.17 3.03
C THR A 45 -8.70 1.46 1.56
N PRO A 46 -7.43 1.66 1.19
CA PRO A 46 -7.05 1.83 -0.22
C PRO A 46 -7.60 0.72 -1.12
N ASN A 47 -7.61 -0.54 -0.66
CA ASN A 47 -8.18 -1.65 -1.42
C ASN A 47 -9.70 -1.51 -1.64
N GLN A 48 -10.45 -1.01 -0.66
CA GLN A 48 -11.89 -0.79 -0.81
C GLN A 48 -12.18 0.32 -1.82
N ILE A 49 -11.41 1.42 -1.79
CA ILE A 49 -11.53 2.50 -2.77
C ILE A 49 -11.18 1.99 -4.17
N ALA A 50 -10.08 1.23 -4.29
CA ALA A 50 -9.65 0.66 -5.55
C ALA A 50 -10.69 -0.34 -6.10
N GLU A 51 -11.21 -1.25 -5.29
CA GLU A 51 -12.26 -2.20 -5.68
C GLU A 51 -13.53 -1.48 -6.18
N ASN A 52 -13.97 -0.44 -5.49
CA ASN A 52 -15.09 0.39 -5.95
C ASN A 52 -14.79 1.04 -7.31
N PHE A 53 -13.59 1.57 -7.49
CA PHE A 53 -13.16 2.13 -8.77
C PHE A 53 -13.18 1.07 -9.89
N TYR A 54 -12.65 -0.13 -9.64
CA TYR A 54 -12.64 -1.20 -10.65
C TYR A 54 -14.02 -1.74 -10.99
N ARG A 55 -14.92 -1.81 -10.01
CA ARG A 55 -16.32 -2.17 -10.23
C ARG A 55 -17.03 -1.17 -11.14
N LEU A 56 -16.69 0.10 -11.02
CA LEU A 56 -17.32 1.20 -11.77
C LEU A 56 -16.65 1.45 -13.14
N ALA A 57 -15.34 1.23 -13.25
CA ALA A 57 -14.53 1.62 -14.41
C ALA A 57 -14.05 0.43 -15.29
N GLY A 58 -14.23 -0.82 -14.87
CA GLY A 58 -13.82 -2.00 -15.66
C GLY A 58 -12.30 -2.13 -15.90
N ALA A 59 -11.47 -1.48 -15.08
CA ALA A 59 -10.01 -1.42 -15.26
C ALA A 59 -9.23 -2.49 -14.45
N CYS A 60 -7.92 -2.63 -14.69
CA CYS A 60 -7.05 -3.65 -14.07
C CYS A 60 -6.44 -3.22 -12.72
N LYS A 61 -6.44 -4.14 -11.73
CA LYS A 61 -6.29 -3.88 -10.27
C LYS A 61 -4.97 -3.27 -9.78
N LEU A 62 -3.90 -3.38 -10.57
CA LEU A 62 -2.54 -3.02 -10.11
C LEU A 62 -2.20 -1.53 -10.21
N PHE A 63 -2.87 -0.74 -11.04
CA PHE A 63 -2.43 0.63 -11.34
C PHE A 63 -2.92 1.70 -10.35
N CYS A 64 -4.04 1.47 -9.64
CA CYS A 64 -4.73 2.53 -8.89
C CYS A 64 -4.27 2.64 -7.42
N VAL A 65 -3.91 1.52 -6.78
CA VAL A 65 -3.48 1.50 -5.37
C VAL A 65 -2.17 2.27 -5.13
N SER A 66 -1.29 2.31 -6.13
CA SER A 66 -0.07 3.11 -6.09
C SER A 66 -0.40 4.61 -6.02
N SER A 67 -1.37 5.09 -6.80
CA SER A 67 -1.75 6.50 -6.85
C SER A 67 -2.43 7.02 -5.58
N ILE A 68 -3.11 6.15 -4.82
CA ILE A 68 -3.69 6.47 -3.50
C ILE A 68 -2.57 6.68 -2.47
N PHE A 69 -1.42 6.06 -2.67
CA PHE A 69 -0.27 6.22 -1.79
C PHE A 69 0.47 7.55 -2.03
N TYR A 70 0.47 8.12 -3.23
CA TYR A 70 1.23 9.33 -3.56
C TYR A 70 0.47 10.66 -3.42
N LYS A 71 -0.70 10.66 -2.76
CA LYS A 71 -1.49 11.88 -2.51
C LYS A 71 -1.57 12.24 -1.03
#